data_AF-A0A9K3IYQ3-F1
#
_entry.id   AF-A0A9K3IYQ3-F1
#
_cell.length_a   1.000
_cell.length_b   1.000
_cell.length_c   1.000
_cell.angle_alpha   90.00
_cell.angle_beta   90.00
_cell.angle_gamma   90.00
#
_symmetry.space_group_name_H-M   'P 1'
#
loop_
_entity.id
_entity.type
_entity.pdbx_description
1 polymer ?
#
loop_
_entity_poly.entity_id
_entity_poly.type
_entity_poly.pdbx_seq_one_letter_code
_entity_poly.pdbx_strand_id
1 'polypeptide(L)'
;MLPQGVARFRRRMQEYEEFSKKKDKMKSSMAVMKKDISNFAEKEEAWSKKVEGLSKQHEIEMSDFKKSFEADRLKLKADREALSGFQQVVTYLLHSTEFNSALGDVYTKFLNLGKHQGLIAGYKLHEAGHSLEKSPLFRPDASDVFKSSVEQMERLTYPYVHQVSSCFGKPLSVLQDLKPEGLNEKVCTEVLGSLSKKRSYSGDSDDTLSSMTDASKDVGLEASVVGDDGGTKAKKSKKAKKAKAEGSGVSKPSAI
;
A
#
# COMPACT_ATOMS: atom_id res chain seq x y z
N MET A 1 -83.24 -17.34 -71.85
CA MET A 1 -81.90 -16.77 -71.62
C MET A 1 -81.81 -15.75 -70.45
N LEU A 2 -82.90 -15.38 -69.76
CA LEU A 2 -82.88 -14.35 -68.68
C LEU A 2 -82.29 -14.73 -67.28
N PRO A 3 -82.37 -15.98 -66.77
CA PRO A 3 -81.94 -16.30 -65.39
C PRO A 3 -80.45 -16.12 -65.12
N GLN A 4 -79.61 -16.34 -66.13
CA GLN A 4 -78.16 -16.36 -66.00
C GLN A 4 -77.55 -14.95 -65.91
N GLY A 5 -78.22 -13.94 -66.48
CA GLY A 5 -77.82 -12.53 -66.37
C GLY A 5 -78.04 -11.96 -64.96
N VAL A 6 -79.18 -12.29 -64.34
CA VAL A 6 -79.54 -11.81 -62.98
C VAL A 6 -78.60 -12.41 -61.92
N ALA A 7 -78.21 -13.68 -62.06
CA ALA A 7 -77.23 -14.31 -61.17
C ALA A 7 -75.83 -13.66 -61.28
N ARG A 8 -75.39 -13.35 -62.50
CA ARG A 8 -74.12 -12.64 -62.74
C ARG A 8 -74.12 -11.23 -62.17
N PHE A 9 -75.24 -10.51 -62.26
CA PHE A 9 -75.39 -9.18 -61.67
C PHE A 9 -75.33 -9.21 -60.14
N ARG A 10 -76.04 -10.13 -59.49
CA ARG A 10 -75.99 -10.30 -58.03
C ARG A 10 -74.58 -10.64 -57.52
N ARG A 11 -73.87 -11.53 -58.22
CA ARG A 11 -72.47 -11.85 -57.89
C ARG A 11 -71.57 -10.62 -58.00
N ARG A 12 -71.69 -9.83 -59.08
CA ARG A 12 -70.93 -8.58 -59.23
C ARG A 12 -71.22 -7.56 -58.12
N MET A 13 -72.47 -7.44 -57.66
CA MET A 13 -72.80 -6.52 -56.56
C MET A 13 -72.18 -6.97 -55.23
N GLN A 14 -72.16 -8.27 -54.95
CA GLN A 14 -71.48 -8.81 -53.77
C GLN A 14 -69.96 -8.59 -53.82
N GLU A 15 -69.34 -8.85 -54.99
CA GLU A 15 -67.93 -8.56 -55.22
C GLU A 15 -67.60 -7.07 -55.01
N TYR A 16 -68.49 -6.17 -55.45
CA TYR A 16 -68.32 -4.72 -55.27
C TYR A 16 -68.43 -4.31 -53.79
N GLU A 17 -69.35 -4.92 -53.05
CA GLU A 17 -69.52 -4.65 -51.61
C GLU A 17 -68.34 -5.16 -50.78
N GLU A 18 -67.82 -6.35 -51.10
CA GLU A 18 -66.59 -6.89 -50.52
C GLU A 18 -65.36 -6.02 -50.86
N PHE A 19 -65.26 -5.57 -52.12
CA PHE A 19 -64.19 -4.67 -52.54
C PHE A 19 -64.28 -3.32 -51.82
N SER A 20 -65.49 -2.78 -51.60
CA SER A 20 -65.69 -1.56 -50.81
C SER A 20 -65.23 -1.75 -49.37
N LYS A 21 -65.65 -2.83 -48.69
CA LYS A 21 -65.23 -3.14 -47.32
C LYS A 21 -63.71 -3.31 -47.21
N LYS A 22 -63.09 -3.97 -48.20
CA LYS A 22 -61.63 -4.13 -48.27
C LYS A 22 -60.93 -2.78 -48.44
N LYS A 23 -61.44 -1.92 -49.30
CA LYS A 23 -60.93 -0.56 -49.51
C LYS A 23 -61.04 0.30 -48.25
N ASP A 24 -62.15 0.23 -47.52
CA ASP A 24 -62.33 0.99 -46.29
C ASP A 24 -61.43 0.47 -45.15
N LYS A 25 -61.25 -0.85 -45.03
CA LYS A 25 -60.28 -1.45 -44.11
C LYS A 25 -58.84 -1.03 -44.44
N MET A 26 -58.50 -0.99 -45.74
CA MET A 26 -57.19 -0.52 -46.21
C MET A 26 -56.97 0.96 -45.88
N LYS A 27 -57.97 1.83 -46.11
CA LYS A 27 -57.91 3.24 -45.74
C LYS A 27 -57.71 3.44 -44.23
N SER A 28 -58.46 2.70 -43.42
CA SER A 28 -58.31 2.73 -41.96
C SER A 28 -56.91 2.29 -41.53
N SER A 29 -56.40 1.19 -42.07
CA SER A 29 -55.03 0.71 -41.81
C SER A 29 -53.97 1.73 -42.24
N MET A 30 -54.12 2.38 -43.38
CA MET A 30 -53.21 3.45 -43.82
C MET A 30 -53.25 4.67 -42.90
N ALA A 31 -54.41 5.03 -42.37
CA ALA A 31 -54.52 6.14 -41.43
C ALA A 31 -53.82 5.84 -40.09
N VAL A 32 -53.97 4.61 -39.58
CA VAL A 32 -53.24 4.13 -38.38
C VAL A 32 -51.73 4.15 -38.64
N MET A 33 -51.28 3.59 -39.76
CA MET A 33 -49.85 3.56 -40.10
C MET A 33 -49.25 4.97 -40.25
N LYS A 34 -49.98 5.91 -40.86
CA LYS A 34 -49.54 7.32 -40.93
C LYS A 34 -49.40 7.95 -39.54
N LYS A 35 -50.33 7.67 -38.63
CA LYS A 35 -50.26 8.16 -37.25
C LYS A 35 -49.06 7.57 -36.52
N ASP A 36 -48.81 6.27 -36.68
CA ASP A 36 -47.67 5.61 -36.05
C ASP A 36 -46.34 6.16 -36.57
N ILE A 37 -46.21 6.37 -37.89
CA ILE A 37 -45.01 7.01 -38.48
C ILE A 37 -44.76 8.39 -37.87
N SER A 38 -45.80 9.22 -37.72
CA SER A 38 -45.67 10.54 -37.08
C SER A 38 -45.21 10.43 -35.62
N ASN A 39 -45.80 9.50 -34.85
CA ASN A 39 -45.42 9.28 -33.46
C ASN A 39 -43.98 8.77 -33.32
N PHE A 40 -43.51 7.94 -34.26
CA PHE A 40 -42.13 7.46 -34.28
C PHE A 40 -41.16 8.59 -34.59
N ALA A 41 -41.47 9.46 -35.55
CA ALA A 41 -40.64 10.62 -35.86
C ALA A 41 -40.48 11.57 -34.66
N GLU A 42 -41.57 11.87 -33.95
CA GLU A 42 -41.53 12.70 -32.73
C GLU A 42 -40.68 12.06 -31.62
N LYS A 43 -40.80 10.74 -31.44
CA LYS A 43 -39.97 10.01 -30.47
C LYS A 43 -38.50 10.03 -30.88
N GLU A 44 -38.19 9.77 -32.14
CA GLU A 44 -36.82 9.78 -32.64
C GLU A 44 -36.16 11.14 -32.40
N GLU A 45 -36.86 12.25 -32.65
CA GLU A 45 -36.37 13.59 -32.36
C GLU A 45 -36.13 13.80 -30.85
N ALA A 46 -37.05 13.36 -29.99
CA ALA A 46 -36.90 13.47 -28.54
C ALA A 46 -35.73 12.64 -27.99
N TRP A 47 -35.54 11.42 -28.51
CA TRP A 47 -34.40 10.57 -28.16
C TRP A 47 -33.08 11.18 -28.64
N SER A 48 -33.06 11.74 -29.85
CA SER A 48 -31.88 12.43 -30.39
C SER A 48 -31.45 13.60 -29.50
N LYS A 49 -32.39 14.46 -29.09
CA LYS A 49 -32.12 15.56 -28.14
C LYS A 49 -31.60 15.05 -26.79
N LYS A 50 -32.13 13.95 -26.29
CA LYS A 50 -31.69 13.36 -25.01
C LYS A 50 -30.28 12.78 -25.09
N VAL A 51 -29.96 12.09 -26.17
CA VAL A 51 -28.61 11.56 -26.43
C VAL A 51 -27.60 12.70 -26.55
N GLU A 52 -27.95 13.77 -27.26
CA GLU A 52 -27.08 14.95 -27.38
C GLU A 52 -26.86 15.63 -26.01
N GLY A 53 -27.92 15.77 -25.20
CA GLY A 53 -27.82 16.32 -23.85
C GLY A 53 -26.92 15.49 -22.93
N LEU A 54 -27.09 14.16 -22.93
CA LEU A 54 -26.25 13.25 -22.16
C LEU A 54 -24.79 13.29 -22.64
N SER A 55 -24.56 13.36 -23.95
CA SER A 55 -23.20 13.47 -24.51
C SER A 55 -22.50 14.74 -24.03
N LYS A 56 -23.19 15.88 -24.05
CA LYS A 56 -22.64 17.16 -23.57
C LYS A 56 -22.38 17.12 -22.07
N GLN A 57 -23.30 16.55 -21.28
CA GLN A 57 -23.12 16.42 -19.84
C GLN A 57 -21.93 15.53 -19.50
N HIS A 58 -21.80 14.37 -20.15
CA HIS A 58 -20.67 13.47 -19.97
C HIS A 58 -19.34 14.12 -20.35
N GLU A 59 -19.31 14.92 -21.43
CA GLU A 59 -18.11 15.67 -21.82
C GLU A 59 -17.68 16.67 -20.74
N ILE A 60 -18.64 17.41 -20.16
CA ILE A 60 -18.37 18.36 -19.07
C ILE A 60 -17.84 17.62 -17.84
N GLU A 61 -18.54 16.57 -17.39
CA GLU A 61 -18.15 15.78 -16.22
C GLU A 61 -16.76 15.17 -16.37
N MET A 62 -16.46 14.59 -17.54
CA MET A 62 -15.13 14.05 -17.83
C MET A 62 -14.06 15.13 -17.87
N SER A 63 -14.39 16.32 -18.38
CA SER A 63 -13.45 17.45 -18.38
C SER A 63 -13.13 17.91 -16.97
N ASP A 64 -14.12 17.97 -16.08
CA ASP A 64 -13.93 18.42 -14.70
C ASP A 64 -13.24 17.36 -13.84
N PHE A 65 -13.60 16.08 -14.04
CA PHE A 65 -12.90 14.95 -13.43
C PHE A 65 -11.43 14.91 -13.85
N LYS A 66 -11.12 15.16 -15.12
CA LYS A 66 -9.74 15.22 -15.60
C LYS A 66 -8.97 16.37 -14.95
N LYS A 67 -9.58 17.54 -14.78
CA LYS A 67 -8.95 18.69 -14.10
C LYS A 67 -8.67 18.38 -12.63
N SER A 68 -9.63 17.80 -11.91
CA SER A 68 -9.43 17.46 -10.49
C SER A 68 -8.37 16.39 -10.32
N PHE A 69 -8.38 15.35 -11.16
CA PHE A 69 -7.37 14.30 -11.14
C PHE A 69 -5.95 14.84 -11.41
N GLU A 70 -5.81 15.75 -12.38
CA GLU A 70 -4.52 16.40 -12.64
C GLU A 70 -4.05 17.28 -11.47
N ALA A 71 -4.97 17.99 -10.82
CA ALA A 71 -4.67 18.77 -9.62
C ALA A 71 -4.20 17.87 -8.46
N ASP A 72 -4.89 16.76 -8.21
CA ASP A 72 -4.52 15.78 -7.19
C ASP A 72 -3.16 15.13 -7.49
N ARG A 73 -2.89 14.81 -8.76
CA ARG A 73 -1.60 14.29 -9.21
C ARG A 73 -0.47 15.26 -8.94
N LEU A 74 -0.68 16.56 -9.20
CA LEU A 74 0.32 17.60 -8.92
C LEU A 74 0.55 17.78 -7.42
N LYS A 75 -0.52 17.78 -6.63
CA LYS A 75 -0.43 17.81 -5.16
C LYS A 75 0.35 16.62 -4.62
N LEU A 76 0.05 15.41 -5.09
CA LEU A 76 0.76 14.19 -4.68
C LEU A 76 2.26 14.23 -5.01
N LYS A 77 2.63 14.82 -6.15
CA LYS A 77 4.04 15.04 -6.50
C LYS A 77 4.72 16.00 -5.52
N ALA A 78 4.07 17.13 -5.22
CA ALA A 78 4.59 18.11 -4.26
C ALA A 78 4.74 17.50 -2.85
N ASP A 79 3.74 16.74 -2.38
CA ASP A 79 3.78 16.06 -1.08
C ASP A 79 4.90 15.01 -1.02
N ARG A 80 5.13 14.28 -2.12
CA ARG A 80 6.25 13.32 -2.21
C ARG A 80 7.60 14.01 -2.11
N GLU A 81 7.78 15.14 -2.79
CA GLU A 81 9.01 15.94 -2.74
C GLU A 81 9.23 16.52 -1.34
N ALA A 82 8.18 17.07 -0.71
CA ALA A 82 8.25 17.57 0.66
C ALA A 82 8.62 16.46 1.66
N LEU A 83 8.05 15.26 1.52
CA LEU A 83 8.39 14.11 2.35
C LEU A 83 9.86 13.69 2.16
N SER A 84 10.36 13.71 0.93
CA SER A 84 11.78 13.46 0.63
C SER A 84 12.68 14.47 1.34
N GLY A 85 12.34 15.76 1.30
CA GLY A 85 13.06 16.81 2.02
C GLY A 85 13.07 16.58 3.53
N PHE A 86 11.92 16.23 4.09
CA PHE A 86 11.81 15.93 5.52
C PHE A 86 12.65 14.72 5.94
N GLN A 87 12.63 13.64 5.14
CA GLN A 87 13.46 12.47 5.38
C GLN A 87 14.95 12.80 5.36
N GLN A 88 15.38 13.66 4.44
CA GLN A 88 16.75 14.14 4.37
C GLN A 88 17.13 14.92 5.64
N VAL A 89 16.31 15.89 6.05
CA VAL A 89 16.54 16.69 7.28
C VAL A 89 16.71 15.80 8.50
N VAL A 90 15.78 14.87 8.72
CA VAL A 90 15.82 13.96 9.86
C VAL A 90 17.06 13.06 9.79
N THR A 91 17.38 12.52 8.63
CA THR A 91 18.56 11.67 8.44
C THR A 91 19.84 12.45 8.75
N TYR A 92 19.96 13.68 8.24
CA TYR A 92 21.13 14.52 8.48
C TYR A 92 21.28 14.91 9.95
N LEU A 93 20.17 15.25 10.62
CA LEU A 93 20.20 15.54 12.06
C LEU A 93 20.72 14.35 12.87
N LEU A 94 20.17 13.15 12.63
CA LEU A 94 20.56 11.93 13.35
C LEU A 94 22.02 11.53 13.13
N HIS A 95 22.61 11.90 12.00
CA HIS A 95 24.00 11.59 11.65
C HIS A 95 24.93 12.81 11.71
N SER A 96 24.47 13.90 12.32
CA SER A 96 25.28 15.08 12.57
C SER A 96 26.19 14.86 13.78
N THR A 97 27.31 15.57 13.82
CA THR A 97 28.22 15.51 14.97
C THR A 97 27.63 16.20 16.19
N GLU A 98 26.92 17.31 16.01
CA GLU A 98 26.25 18.05 17.09
C GLU A 98 25.23 17.19 17.85
N PHE A 99 24.40 16.41 17.13
CA PHE A 99 23.44 15.51 17.75
C PHE A 99 24.12 14.29 18.38
N ASN A 100 25.04 13.65 17.66
CA ASN A 100 25.72 12.46 18.17
C ASN A 100 26.66 12.75 19.34
N SER A 101 27.24 13.94 19.42
CA SER A 101 28.03 14.38 20.57
C SER A 101 27.15 14.50 21.81
N ALA A 102 26.00 15.17 21.71
CA ALA A 102 25.07 15.31 22.82
C ALA A 102 24.51 13.95 23.28
N LEU A 103 24.15 13.08 22.33
CA LEU A 103 23.73 11.71 22.61
C LEU A 103 24.86 10.90 23.28
N GLY A 104 26.09 11.07 22.79
CA GLY A 104 27.30 10.44 23.31
C GLY A 104 27.59 10.86 24.75
N ASP A 105 27.37 12.11 25.11
CA ASP A 105 27.52 12.61 26.49
C ASP A 105 26.50 11.98 27.44
N VAL A 106 25.23 11.90 27.03
CA VAL A 106 24.17 11.20 27.79
C VAL A 106 24.53 9.73 27.97
N TYR A 107 24.97 9.07 26.91
CA TYR A 107 25.35 7.66 26.93
C TYR A 107 26.58 7.41 27.81
N THR A 108 27.58 8.28 27.73
CA THR A 108 28.80 8.21 28.54
C THR A 108 28.47 8.41 30.02
N LYS A 109 27.62 9.37 30.37
CA LYS A 109 27.15 9.53 31.76
C LYS A 109 26.37 8.31 32.23
N PHE A 110 25.51 7.74 31.39
CA PHE A 110 24.80 6.51 31.72
C PHE A 110 25.75 5.33 32.03
N LEU A 111 26.79 5.14 31.21
CA LEU A 111 27.79 4.10 31.40
C LEU A 111 28.67 4.36 32.63
N ASN A 112 29.22 5.58 32.78
CA ASN A 112 30.13 5.95 33.87
C ASN A 112 29.47 5.99 35.24
N LEU A 113 28.17 6.29 35.28
CA LEU A 113 27.39 6.26 36.51
C LEU A 113 26.96 4.83 36.88
N GLY A 114 27.22 3.87 35.99
CA GLY A 114 27.00 2.47 36.26
C GLY A 114 25.53 2.15 36.57
N LYS A 115 24.55 2.98 36.21
CA LYS A 115 23.13 2.78 36.58
C LYS A 115 22.66 1.36 36.24
N HIS A 116 23.00 0.89 35.03
CA HIS A 116 22.71 -0.47 34.58
C HIS A 116 23.56 -1.54 35.29
N GLN A 117 24.86 -1.30 35.48
CA GLN A 117 25.76 -2.24 36.14
C GLN A 117 25.47 -2.39 37.64
N GLY A 118 25.12 -1.29 38.33
CA GLY A 118 24.70 -1.22 39.72
C GLY A 118 23.34 -1.87 39.95
N LEU A 119 22.40 -1.74 39.01
CA LEU A 119 21.15 -2.52 39.01
C LEU A 119 21.42 -4.02 38.90
N ILE A 120 22.25 -4.45 37.94
CA ILE A 120 22.60 -5.86 37.76
C ILE A 120 23.35 -6.42 38.97
N ALA A 121 24.39 -5.72 39.43
CA ALA A 121 25.17 -6.13 40.59
C ALA A 121 24.32 -6.15 41.85
N GLY A 122 23.40 -5.19 41.95
CA GLY A 122 22.45 -5.10 43.05
C GLY A 122 21.47 -6.26 43.12
N TYR A 123 20.93 -6.66 41.98
CA TYR A 123 20.06 -7.83 41.89
C TYR A 123 20.78 -9.10 42.36
N LYS A 124 22.03 -9.30 41.92
CA LYS A 124 22.88 -10.43 42.33
C LYS A 124 23.25 -10.41 43.82
N LEU A 125 23.52 -9.24 44.38
CA LEU A 125 23.83 -9.09 45.81
C LEU A 125 22.60 -9.31 46.69
N HIS A 126 21.43 -8.87 46.23
CA HIS A 126 20.16 -9.13 46.90
C HIS A 126 19.83 -10.64 46.94
N GLU A 127 20.04 -11.37 45.84
CA GLU A 127 19.93 -12.83 45.81
C GLU A 127 20.87 -13.52 46.82
N ALA A 128 22.02 -12.92 47.10
CA ALA A 128 22.99 -13.41 48.09
C ALA A 128 22.73 -12.90 49.53
N GLY A 129 21.66 -12.12 49.78
CA GLY A 129 21.31 -11.59 51.10
C GLY A 129 22.15 -10.39 51.57
N HIS A 130 22.85 -9.71 50.65
CA HIS A 130 23.66 -8.54 50.95
C HIS A 130 22.92 -7.23 50.63
N SER A 131 23.11 -6.21 51.47
CA SER A 131 22.52 -4.88 51.22
C SER A 131 23.18 -4.21 50.01
N LEU A 132 22.34 -3.69 49.11
CA LEU A 132 22.73 -2.98 47.90
C LEU A 132 23.63 -1.77 48.18
N GLU A 133 23.37 -1.06 49.29
CA GLU A 133 24.05 0.18 49.68
C GLU A 133 25.54 0.01 49.93
N LYS A 134 25.97 -1.23 50.21
CA LYS A 134 27.39 -1.57 50.44
C LYS A 134 28.15 -1.83 49.14
N SER A 135 27.45 -1.87 48.01
CA SER A 135 28.06 -2.09 46.70
C SER A 135 28.80 -0.83 46.23
N PRO A 136 30.06 -0.92 45.77
CA PRO A 136 30.76 0.20 45.14
C PRO A 136 30.10 0.66 43.83
N LEU A 137 29.15 -0.13 43.30
CA LEU A 137 28.34 0.17 42.12
C LEU A 137 26.99 0.80 42.47
N PHE A 138 26.65 0.93 43.75
CA PHE A 138 25.43 1.61 44.19
C PHE A 138 25.61 3.12 44.07
N ARG A 139 24.90 3.72 43.12
CA ARG A 139 24.86 5.16 42.90
C ARG A 139 23.40 5.62 42.86
N PRO A 140 22.79 6.00 44.00
CA PRO A 140 21.39 6.38 44.06
C PRO A 140 21.09 7.59 43.16
N ASP A 141 22.02 8.54 43.07
CA ASP A 141 21.88 9.76 42.26
C ASP A 141 22.04 9.54 40.75
N ALA A 142 22.46 8.35 40.32
CA ALA A 142 22.70 8.06 38.90
C ALA A 142 21.44 8.23 38.04
N SER A 143 20.26 8.00 38.62
CA SER A 143 19.00 8.21 37.93
C SER A 143 18.72 9.69 37.68
N ASP A 144 18.97 10.54 38.68
CA ASP A 144 18.70 11.97 38.59
C ASP A 144 19.72 12.68 37.71
N VAL A 145 20.99 12.26 37.76
CA VAL A 145 22.02 12.76 36.84
C VAL A 145 21.72 12.35 35.39
N PHE A 146 21.23 11.13 35.16
CA PHE A 146 20.79 10.71 33.84
C PHE A 146 19.61 11.55 33.33
N LYS A 147 18.55 11.70 34.15
CA LYS A 147 17.40 12.54 33.81
C LYS A 147 17.81 13.97 33.50
N SER A 148 18.63 14.58 34.36
CA SER A 148 19.14 15.94 34.15
C SER A 148 19.95 16.05 32.85
N SER A 149 20.70 15.02 32.48
CA SER A 149 21.47 15.01 31.23
C SER A 149 20.58 14.89 29.99
N VAL A 150 19.50 14.10 30.06
CA VAL A 150 18.49 14.02 29.00
C VAL A 150 17.77 15.36 28.87
N GLU A 151 17.33 15.97 29.98
CA GLU A 151 16.70 17.30 29.98
C GLU A 151 17.63 18.38 29.42
N GLN A 152 18.93 18.31 29.71
CA GLN A 152 19.93 19.20 29.12
C GLN A 152 20.00 19.02 27.61
N MET A 153 20.05 17.77 27.12
CA MET A 153 20.07 17.45 25.70
C MET A 153 18.80 17.92 24.97
N GLU A 154 17.63 17.80 25.59
CA GLU A 154 16.35 18.28 25.03
C GLU A 154 16.29 19.80 24.91
N ARG A 155 16.97 20.52 25.80
CA ARG A 155 17.08 21.99 25.76
C ARG A 155 18.14 22.49 24.81
N LEU A 156 18.99 21.61 24.27
CA LEU A 156 19.99 22.02 23.27
C LEU A 156 19.27 22.48 22.00
N THR A 157 19.69 23.64 21.52
CA THR A 157 19.34 24.09 20.19
C THR A 157 20.43 23.63 19.24
N TYR A 158 20.07 22.77 18.29
CA TYR A 158 20.99 22.28 17.27
C TYR A 158 21.11 23.33 16.14
N PRO A 159 22.33 23.85 15.85
CA PRO A 159 22.57 24.81 14.78
C PRO A 159 21.94 24.41 13.44
N TYR A 160 21.99 23.14 13.06
CA TYR A 160 21.36 22.66 11.83
C TYR A 160 19.83 22.81 11.84
N VAL A 161 19.18 22.51 12.96
CA VAL A 161 17.73 22.67 13.11
C VAL A 161 17.34 24.15 12.99
N HIS A 162 18.17 25.05 13.50
CA HIS A 162 17.98 26.49 13.34
C HIS A 162 18.13 26.95 11.88
N GLN A 163 19.10 26.40 11.14
CA GLN A 163 19.26 26.69 9.72
C GLN A 163 18.06 26.17 8.90
N VAL A 164 17.59 24.96 9.20
CA VAL A 164 16.41 24.37 8.57
C VAL A 164 15.15 25.20 8.83
N SER A 165 14.94 25.68 10.06
CA SER A 165 13.78 26.51 10.37
C SER A 165 13.81 27.87 9.67
N SER A 166 15.01 28.41 9.40
CA SER A 166 15.20 29.63 8.59
C SER A 166 14.89 29.46 7.10
N CYS A 167 14.64 28.22 6.64
CA CYS A 167 14.25 27.91 5.28
C CYS A 167 12.73 27.91 5.05
N PHE A 168 11.96 28.35 6.04
CA PHE A 168 10.53 28.54 5.85
C PHE A 168 10.23 29.47 4.65
N GLY A 169 9.37 29.00 3.74
CA GLY A 169 9.01 29.72 2.51
C GLY A 169 10.06 29.71 1.39
N LYS A 170 11.22 29.06 1.58
CA LYS A 170 12.23 28.88 0.53
C LYS A 170 11.98 27.61 -0.29
N PRO A 171 12.48 27.52 -1.54
CA PRO A 171 12.33 26.31 -2.34
C PRO A 171 13.07 25.12 -1.73
N LEU A 172 12.57 23.91 -2.01
CA LEU A 172 13.12 22.65 -1.48
C LEU A 172 14.61 22.46 -1.80
N SER A 173 15.10 22.98 -2.92
CA SER A 173 16.52 22.94 -3.28
C SER A 173 17.42 23.54 -2.21
N VAL A 174 17.01 24.67 -1.62
CA VAL A 174 17.76 25.33 -0.53
C VAL A 174 17.84 24.43 0.70
N LEU A 175 16.78 23.67 0.99
CA LEU A 175 16.78 22.71 2.09
C LEU A 175 17.63 21.47 1.77
N GLN A 176 17.67 21.03 0.51
CA GLN A 176 18.46 19.88 0.06
C GLN A 176 19.97 20.16 0.08
N ASP A 177 20.37 21.41 -0.14
CA ASP A 177 21.77 21.83 -0.13
C ASP A 177 22.31 22.04 1.31
N LEU A 178 21.43 22.21 2.29
CA LEU A 178 21.82 22.35 3.69
C LEU A 178 22.36 21.03 4.26
N LYS A 179 23.53 21.13 4.91
CA LYS A 179 24.18 20.01 5.60
C LYS A 179 24.66 20.47 6.97
N PRO A 180 24.46 19.67 8.03
CA PRO A 180 25.03 19.94 9.34
C PRO A 180 26.56 19.77 9.30
N GLU A 181 27.22 20.40 10.26
CA GLU A 181 28.67 20.27 10.41
C GLU A 181 29.07 18.85 10.83
N GLY A 182 30.12 18.31 10.21
CA GLY A 182 30.62 16.96 10.47
C GLY A 182 29.69 15.82 10.00
N LEU A 183 28.74 16.10 9.10
CA LEU A 183 27.84 15.08 8.54
C LEU A 183 28.61 13.87 7.97
N ASN A 184 28.22 12.66 8.38
CA ASN A 184 28.68 11.44 7.73
C ASN A 184 27.91 11.19 6.41
N GLU A 185 28.39 11.78 5.32
CA GLU A 185 27.72 11.74 4.01
C GLU A 185 27.53 10.32 3.47
N LYS A 186 28.47 9.42 3.73
CA LYS A 186 28.41 8.02 3.25
C LYS A 186 27.24 7.27 3.88
N VAL A 187 27.10 7.39 5.20
CA VAL A 187 26.00 6.74 5.93
C VAL A 187 24.66 7.37 5.55
N CYS A 188 24.62 8.70 5.41
CA CYS A 188 23.38 9.39 5.06
C CYS A 188 22.88 9.03 3.66
N THR A 189 23.79 8.95 2.68
CA THR A 189 23.42 8.58 1.30
C THR A 189 22.94 7.13 1.21
N GLU A 190 23.53 6.21 1.96
CA GLU A 190 23.08 4.81 2.05
C GLU A 190 21.69 4.68 2.69
N VAL A 191 21.45 5.39 3.79
CA VAL A 191 20.15 5.39 4.50
C VAL A 191 19.06 5.99 3.61
N LEU A 192 19.30 7.16 3.00
CA LEU A 192 18.35 7.80 2.09
C LEU A 192 18.09 6.93 0.84
N GLY A 193 19.13 6.30 0.30
CA GLY A 193 19.02 5.34 -0.80
C GLY A 193 18.13 4.14 -0.44
N SER A 194 18.27 3.60 0.78
CA SER A 194 17.48 2.47 1.25
C SER A 194 16.01 2.81 1.49
N LEU A 195 15.72 4.02 1.98
CA LEU A 195 14.36 4.50 2.22
C LEU A 195 13.57 4.69 0.92
N SER A 196 14.24 5.10 -0.17
CA SER A 196 13.60 5.25 -1.49
C SER A 196 13.20 3.91 -2.13
N LYS A 197 13.94 2.83 -1.85
CA LYS A 197 13.74 1.50 -2.45
C LYS A 197 12.57 0.71 -1.85
N LYS A 198 12.20 0.94 -0.59
CA LYS A 198 11.17 0.14 0.11
C LYS A 198 9.72 0.52 -0.21
N ARG A 199 9.47 1.50 -1.09
CA ARG A 199 8.13 2.00 -1.42
C ARG A 199 7.75 1.81 -2.89
N SER A 200 8.25 0.75 -3.54
CA SER A 200 7.67 0.28 -4.79
C SER A 200 6.47 -0.61 -4.47
N TYR A 201 5.31 -0.01 -4.24
CA TYR A 201 4.06 -0.75 -4.18
C TYR A 201 3.68 -1.13 -5.62
N SER A 202 3.97 -2.36 -6.03
CA SER A 202 3.42 -2.93 -7.28
C SER A 202 1.95 -3.25 -7.04
N GLY A 203 1.09 -2.25 -7.22
CA GLY A 203 -0.35 -2.45 -7.30
C GLY A 203 -0.68 -3.03 -8.66
N ASP A 204 -0.40 -4.31 -8.85
CA ASP A 204 -0.99 -5.10 -9.94
C ASP A 204 -2.20 -5.81 -9.33
N SER A 205 -3.39 -5.34 -9.69
CA SER A 205 -4.67 -5.83 -9.18
C SER A 205 -5.56 -6.13 -10.38
N ASP A 206 -5.23 -7.20 -11.09
CA ASP A 206 -6.16 -7.88 -11.99
C ASP A 206 -6.81 -9.03 -11.24
N ASP A 207 -7.89 -8.74 -10.51
CA ASP A 207 -8.87 -9.76 -10.15
C ASP A 207 -10.25 -9.11 -10.00
N THR A 208 -10.85 -8.83 -11.15
CA THR A 208 -12.30 -8.61 -11.23
C THR A 208 -12.90 -9.50 -12.30
N LEU A 209 -13.53 -10.58 -11.82
CA LEU A 209 -14.72 -11.23 -12.39
C LEU A 209 -14.64 -11.77 -13.83
N SER A 210 -14.57 -13.10 -13.98
CA SER A 210 -15.48 -13.85 -14.87
C SER A 210 -15.21 -15.35 -14.83
N SER A 211 -16.03 -16.12 -14.11
CA SER A 211 -16.87 -17.16 -14.73
C SER A 211 -17.58 -17.97 -13.65
N MET A 212 -18.84 -17.63 -13.39
CA MET A 212 -19.82 -18.65 -13.02
C MET A 212 -20.44 -19.16 -14.31
N THR A 213 -20.15 -20.41 -14.65
CA THR A 213 -21.05 -21.27 -15.44
C THR A 213 -21.01 -22.66 -14.83
N ASP A 214 -22.06 -22.97 -14.08
CA ASP A 214 -22.52 -24.32 -13.79
C ASP A 214 -22.80 -25.06 -15.11
N ALA A 215 -22.33 -26.31 -15.22
CA ALA A 215 -23.17 -27.47 -15.53
C ALA A 215 -22.36 -28.73 -15.89
N SER A 216 -22.58 -29.77 -15.07
CA SER A 216 -22.94 -31.14 -15.48
C SER A 216 -21.90 -32.17 -15.94
N LYS A 217 -21.96 -33.29 -15.19
CA LYS A 217 -21.87 -34.72 -15.57
C LYS A 217 -20.47 -35.25 -15.87
N ASP A 218 -20.10 -36.49 -15.55
CA ASP A 218 -20.52 -37.62 -14.70
C ASP A 218 -19.47 -38.72 -15.03
N VAL A 219 -19.48 -39.86 -14.33
CA VAL A 219 -18.68 -41.09 -14.59
C VAL A 219 -17.25 -41.06 -14.01
N GLY A 220 -16.77 -42.03 -13.22
CA GLY A 220 -17.30 -43.34 -12.84
C GLY A 220 -16.24 -44.13 -12.07
N LEU A 221 -16.73 -45.11 -11.33
CA LEU A 221 -16.16 -45.96 -10.28
C LEU A 221 -15.11 -47.02 -10.71
N GLU A 222 -14.23 -47.33 -9.75
CA GLU A 222 -13.78 -48.68 -9.28
C GLU A 222 -12.52 -49.41 -9.81
N ALA A 223 -11.96 -50.16 -8.84
CA ALA A 223 -10.93 -51.21 -8.82
C ALA A 223 -9.43 -50.82 -8.94
N SER A 224 -8.44 -51.25 -8.13
CA SER A 224 -8.21 -52.09 -6.92
C SER A 224 -6.98 -53.01 -7.15
N VAL A 225 -6.26 -53.33 -6.05
CA VAL A 225 -5.28 -54.44 -5.84
C VAL A 225 -3.82 -54.23 -6.32
N VAL A 226 -2.71 -54.52 -5.59
CA VAL A 226 -2.38 -54.99 -4.22
C VAL A 226 -0.85 -54.86 -4.01
N GLY A 227 -0.42 -54.70 -2.74
CA GLY A 227 0.82 -55.29 -2.18
C GLY A 227 1.98 -54.31 -1.95
N ASP A 228 2.70 -54.30 -0.82
CA ASP A 228 2.67 -55.13 0.38
C ASP A 228 3.43 -54.39 1.51
N ASP A 229 3.13 -54.83 2.72
CA ASP A 229 3.50 -54.35 4.06
C ASP A 229 5.00 -54.49 4.40
N GLY A 230 5.43 -53.88 5.52
CA GLY A 230 6.69 -54.29 6.18
C GLY A 230 7.49 -53.19 6.85
N GLY A 231 7.12 -52.86 8.09
CA GLY A 231 7.86 -51.92 8.93
C GLY A 231 9.11 -52.44 9.65
N THR A 232 9.81 -51.47 10.26
CA THR A 232 10.59 -51.53 11.52
C THR A 232 12.07 -51.95 11.55
N LYS A 233 12.88 -50.98 12.04
CA LYS A 233 13.93 -51.03 13.10
C LYS A 233 15.21 -51.87 12.91
N ALA A 234 16.36 -51.17 12.96
CA ALA A 234 17.57 -51.41 13.80
C ALA A 234 18.57 -50.27 13.48
N LYS A 235 19.13 -49.41 14.35
CA LYS A 235 19.78 -49.43 15.68
C LYS A 235 21.20 -50.08 15.72
N LYS A 236 22.15 -49.29 16.27
CA LYS A 236 23.59 -49.52 16.61
C LYS A 236 24.58 -49.32 15.45
N SER A 237 25.78 -48.73 15.61
CA SER A 237 26.65 -48.42 16.77
C SER A 237 27.77 -47.46 16.29
N LYS A 238 28.08 -46.36 16.98
CA LYS A 238 29.13 -46.19 18.01
C LYS A 238 30.57 -46.55 17.53
N LYS A 239 31.41 -45.53 17.31
CA LYS A 239 32.84 -45.56 17.67
C LYS A 239 33.34 -44.17 18.04
N ALA A 240 33.97 -44.10 19.20
CA ALA A 240 34.59 -42.92 19.81
C ALA A 240 36.13 -43.10 19.85
N LYS A 241 36.79 -42.04 20.33
CA LYS A 241 38.21 -41.88 20.74
C LYS A 241 39.16 -41.52 19.58
N LYS A 242 40.01 -40.49 19.70
CA LYS A 242 40.89 -40.20 20.84
C LYS A 242 41.36 -38.74 20.85
N ALA A 243 41.48 -38.18 22.04
CA ALA A 243 42.08 -36.88 22.33
C ALA A 243 43.50 -37.03 22.93
N LYS A 244 44.19 -35.88 23.00
CA LYS A 244 45.26 -35.44 23.90
C LYS A 244 46.72 -35.55 23.41
N ALA A 245 47.36 -34.38 23.32
CA ALA A 245 48.62 -34.08 24.03
C ALA A 245 48.76 -32.57 24.24
N GLU A 246 48.96 -32.18 25.50
CA GLU A 246 49.30 -30.85 26.00
C GLU A 246 50.81 -30.60 25.85
N GLY A 247 51.20 -29.32 25.76
CA GLY A 247 52.59 -28.89 25.86
C GLY A 247 52.66 -27.45 26.36
N SER A 248 52.91 -27.29 27.65
CA SER A 248 53.04 -26.03 28.39
C SER A 248 54.43 -25.38 28.17
N GLY A 249 54.50 -24.06 28.18
CA GLY A 249 55.77 -23.32 28.28
C GLY A 249 55.55 -21.85 28.62
N VAL A 250 55.62 -21.52 29.91
CA VAL A 250 55.68 -20.16 30.45
C VAL A 250 57.14 -19.85 30.83
N SER A 251 57.66 -18.68 30.43
CA SER A 251 58.67 -17.94 31.21
C SER A 251 58.75 -16.47 30.72
N LYS A 252 58.45 -15.54 31.63
CA LYS A 252 58.89 -14.13 31.67
C LYS A 252 60.24 -14.06 32.44
N PRO A 253 60.89 -12.89 32.72
CA PRO A 253 60.65 -11.48 32.32
C PRO A 253 61.93 -10.75 31.82
N SER A 254 61.82 -9.46 31.45
CA SER A 254 62.82 -8.44 31.83
C SER A 254 62.28 -7.02 31.66
N ALA A 255 62.62 -6.19 32.64
CA ALA A 255 62.36 -4.76 32.75
C ALA A 255 63.54 -3.96 32.17
N ILE A 256 63.26 -2.75 31.69
CA ILE A 256 63.98 -1.50 32.00
C ILE A 256 62.92 -0.41 32.14
#